data_AF-F7BFR6-F1
#
_entry.id   AF-F7BFR6-F1
#
_cell.length_a   1.000
_cell.length_b   1.000
_cell.length_c   1.000
_cell.angle_alpha   90.00
_cell.angle_beta   90.00
_cell.angle_gamma   90.00
#
_symmetry.space_group_name_H-M   'P 1'
#
loop_
_entity.id
_entity.type
_entity.pdbx_description
1 polymer ?
#
loop_
_entity_poly.entity_id
_entity_poly.type
_entity_poly.pdbx_seq_one_letter_code
_entity_poly.pdbx_strand_id
1 'polypeptide(L)'
;MTQFLPPNLLALFAPRDPIPYLPPLEKLPHEKHHNQPYCGIAPYIREFEDPRDAPPPTRAETREERMERKRREKIERRQQEVETELKMWDPHNDSNAQGDAFKTLFVARVNYDTTESKLRREFEVYGPIKRIHMVYSKRSGKPRGYAFIEYEHERDMHSTLRLAFAPVWLAADAYAPYTTSHYMRHTSTRTARRSTGGECWWMWSEAARSRVGGPGG
;
A
#
# COMPACT_ATOMS: atom_id res chain seq x y z
N MET A 1 2.39 35.78 39.30
CA MET A 1 2.99 34.83 40.28
C MET A 1 4.05 35.52 41.15
N THR A 2 3.72 36.65 41.81
CA THR A 2 4.64 37.36 42.73
C THR A 2 4.01 37.66 44.10
N GLN A 3 2.77 37.19 44.31
CA GLN A 3 1.89 37.57 45.41
C GLN A 3 2.36 37.10 46.80
N PHE A 4 3.11 36.01 46.89
CA PHE A 4 3.54 35.40 48.16
C PHE A 4 5.07 35.34 48.31
N LEU A 5 5.79 36.27 47.68
CA LEU A 5 7.23 36.37 47.84
C LEU A 5 7.61 37.05 49.17
N PRO A 6 8.76 36.69 49.77
CA PRO A 6 9.26 37.38 50.96
C PRO A 6 9.49 38.87 50.67
N PRO A 7 9.36 39.75 51.67
CA PRO A 7 9.25 41.20 51.48
C PRO A 7 10.45 41.83 50.74
N ASN A 8 11.66 41.27 50.92
CA ASN A 8 12.87 41.71 50.21
C ASN A 8 12.76 41.52 48.68
N LEU A 9 12.12 40.44 48.24
CA LEU A 9 11.89 40.18 46.81
C LEU A 9 10.66 40.94 46.29
N LEU A 10 9.64 41.13 47.13
CA LEU A 10 8.44 41.89 46.78
C LEU A 10 8.76 43.36 46.50
N ALA A 11 9.73 43.94 47.21
CA ALA A 11 10.22 45.30 47.01
C ALA A 11 10.81 45.54 45.60
N LEU A 12 11.36 44.50 44.95
CA LEU A 12 11.89 44.60 43.58
C LEU A 12 10.79 44.83 42.53
N PHE A 13 9.55 44.48 42.86
CA PHE A 13 8.38 44.64 41.98
C PHE A 13 7.56 45.89 42.33
N ALA A 14 8.15 46.84 43.06
CA ALA A 14 7.52 48.13 43.27
C ALA A 14 7.21 48.80 41.91
N PRO A 15 6.00 49.34 41.71
CA PRO A 15 5.67 50.05 40.48
C PRO A 15 6.58 51.27 40.33
N ARG A 16 6.89 51.62 39.09
CA ARG A 16 7.52 52.92 38.79
C ARG A 16 6.51 54.03 39.03
N ASP A 17 7.02 55.25 39.17
CA ASP A 17 6.19 56.45 39.17
C ASP A 17 5.27 56.46 37.93
N PRO A 18 4.04 56.98 38.07
CA PRO A 18 3.09 57.05 36.96
C PRO A 18 3.69 57.86 35.81
N ILE A 19 3.49 57.37 34.59
CA ILE A 19 3.97 58.06 33.39
C ILE A 19 3.28 59.44 33.26
N PRO A 20 4.03 60.51 32.92
CA PRO A 20 3.43 61.80 32.61
C PRO A 20 2.46 61.65 31.44
N TYR A 21 1.29 62.29 31.54
CA TYR A 21 0.32 62.28 30.46
C TYR A 21 0.86 63.05 29.26
N LEU A 22 0.79 62.41 28.09
CA LEU A 22 0.97 63.04 26.79
C LEU A 22 -0.28 62.77 25.95
N PRO A 23 -0.77 63.76 25.17
CA PRO A 23 -1.90 63.54 24.29
C PRO A 23 -1.57 62.47 23.24
N PRO A 24 -2.54 61.63 22.82
CA PRO A 24 -2.33 60.66 21.75
C PRO A 24 -1.90 61.35 20.45
N LEU A 25 -0.91 60.76 19.75
CA LEU A 25 -0.40 61.27 18.48
C LEU A 25 -1.43 61.15 17.35
N GLU A 26 -2.15 60.03 17.33
CA GLU A 26 -3.18 59.76 16.32
C GLU A 26 -4.57 60.15 16.83
N LYS A 27 -5.39 60.69 15.92
CA LYS A 27 -6.84 60.87 16.15
C LYS A 27 -7.53 59.51 16.25
N LEU A 28 -8.66 59.46 16.94
CA LEU A 28 -9.52 58.27 16.98
C LEU A 28 -9.94 57.87 15.56
N PRO A 29 -10.13 56.58 15.26
CA PRO A 29 -10.43 56.11 13.89
C PRO A 29 -11.60 56.83 13.21
N HIS A 30 -12.64 57.22 13.95
CA HIS A 30 -13.81 57.95 13.43
C HIS A 30 -13.58 59.46 13.23
N GLU A 31 -12.51 60.02 13.81
CA GLU A 31 -12.07 61.41 13.62
C GLU A 31 -10.97 61.54 12.56
N LYS A 32 -10.49 60.40 12.02
CA LYS A 32 -9.51 60.38 10.95
C LYS A 32 -10.18 60.85 9.65
N HIS A 33 -9.69 61.96 9.11
CA HIS A 33 -10.09 62.44 7.79
C HIS A 33 -9.31 61.68 6.72
N HIS A 34 -10.00 60.89 5.90
CA HIS A 34 -9.39 60.19 4.77
C HIS A 34 -9.35 61.12 3.55
N ASN A 35 -8.18 61.67 3.24
CA ASN A 35 -7.98 62.57 2.09
C ASN A 35 -8.29 61.89 0.75
N GLN A 36 -8.21 60.56 0.71
CA GLN A 36 -8.64 59.72 -0.40
C GLN A 36 -9.44 58.56 0.19
N PRO A 37 -10.78 58.70 0.32
CA PRO A 37 -11.61 57.59 0.74
C PRO A 37 -11.60 56.50 -0.35
N TYR A 38 -11.95 55.28 0.02
CA TYR A 38 -12.17 54.21 -0.96
C TYR A 38 -13.17 54.67 -2.02
N CYS A 39 -12.77 54.52 -3.28
CA CYS A 39 -13.60 54.81 -4.45
C CYS A 39 -14.02 53.51 -5.14
N GLY A 40 -15.11 53.57 -5.92
CA GLY A 40 -15.55 52.42 -6.70
C GLY A 40 -14.60 52.11 -7.86
N ILE A 41 -14.68 50.89 -8.38
CA ILE A 41 -13.85 50.44 -9.51
C ILE A 41 -14.35 50.93 -10.89
N ALA A 42 -15.44 51.69 -10.94
CA ALA A 42 -16.07 52.16 -12.18
C ALA A 42 -15.14 52.95 -13.13
N PRO A 43 -14.20 53.79 -12.65
CA PRO A 43 -13.26 54.47 -13.54
C PRO A 43 -12.36 53.53 -14.33
N TYR A 44 -12.10 52.32 -13.83
CA TYR A 44 -11.17 51.34 -14.40
C TYR A 44 -11.82 50.39 -15.42
N ILE A 45 -13.10 50.60 -15.75
CA ILE A 45 -13.82 49.73 -16.72
C ILE A 45 -13.11 49.70 -18.10
N ARG A 46 -12.41 50.79 -18.46
CA ARG A 46 -11.66 50.91 -19.72
C ARG A 46 -10.35 50.11 -19.74
N GLU A 47 -9.89 49.65 -18.59
CA GLU A 47 -8.64 48.89 -18.43
C GLU A 47 -8.88 47.37 -18.47
N PHE A 48 -10.14 46.91 -18.46
CA PHE A 48 -10.43 45.49 -18.60
C PHE A 48 -10.17 45.02 -20.04
N GLU A 49 -9.50 43.88 -20.16
CA GLU A 49 -9.27 43.22 -21.45
C GLU A 49 -10.60 42.86 -22.12
N ASP A 50 -10.67 43.06 -23.44
CA ASP A 50 -11.82 42.63 -24.22
C ASP A 50 -11.95 41.09 -24.11
N PRO A 51 -13.16 40.54 -23.90
CA PRO A 51 -13.36 39.09 -23.76
C PRO A 51 -12.99 38.28 -25.02
N ARG A 52 -12.63 38.96 -26.12
CA ARG A 52 -12.13 38.38 -27.36
C ARG A 52 -10.62 38.12 -27.33
N ASP A 53 -9.89 38.90 -26.55
CA ASP A 53 -8.42 38.85 -26.45
C ASP A 53 -7.95 38.07 -25.21
N ALA A 54 -8.86 37.79 -24.28
CA ALA A 54 -8.55 37.00 -23.09
C ALA A 54 -8.22 35.55 -23.46
N PRO A 55 -7.10 34.97 -22.98
CA PRO A 55 -6.82 33.56 -23.18
C PRO A 55 -7.91 32.72 -22.52
N PRO A 56 -8.25 31.54 -23.08
CA PRO A 56 -9.23 30.67 -22.46
C PRO A 56 -8.79 30.36 -21.02
N PRO A 57 -9.73 30.33 -20.05
CA PRO A 57 -9.40 30.09 -18.66
C PRO A 57 -8.65 28.76 -18.55
N THR A 58 -7.45 28.79 -17.96
CA THR A 58 -6.63 27.61 -17.76
C THR A 58 -7.39 26.65 -16.85
N ARG A 59 -7.97 25.59 -17.41
CA ARG A 59 -8.57 24.52 -16.60
C ARG A 59 -7.45 23.90 -15.76
N ALA A 60 -7.43 24.21 -14.48
CA ALA A 60 -6.61 23.48 -13.52
C ALA A 60 -7.06 22.00 -13.55
N GLU A 61 -6.09 21.08 -13.51
CA GLU A 61 -6.39 19.65 -13.42
C GLU A 61 -7.40 19.42 -12.29
N THR A 62 -8.51 18.75 -12.60
CA THR A 62 -9.43 18.28 -11.57
C THR A 62 -8.71 17.29 -10.66
N ARG A 63 -9.21 17.12 -9.44
CA ARG A 63 -8.66 16.13 -8.50
C ARG A 63 -8.66 14.73 -9.10
N GLU A 64 -9.64 14.40 -9.92
CA GLU A 64 -9.79 13.10 -10.58
C GLU A 64 -8.68 12.85 -11.62
N GLU A 65 -8.45 13.82 -12.51
CA GLU A 65 -7.37 13.75 -13.52
C GLU A 65 -6.00 13.60 -12.84
N ARG A 66 -5.75 14.36 -11.75
CA ARG A 66 -4.52 14.26 -10.96
C ARG A 66 -4.34 12.88 -10.33
N MET A 67 -5.43 12.26 -9.86
CA MET A 67 -5.40 10.93 -9.26
C MET A 67 -5.17 9.85 -10.31
N GLU A 68 -5.77 9.96 -11.49
CA GLU A 68 -5.55 9.02 -12.59
C GLU A 68 -4.10 9.07 -13.08
N ARG A 69 -3.55 10.27 -13.27
CA ARG A 69 -2.14 10.46 -13.64
C ARG A 69 -1.20 9.75 -12.66
N LYS A 70 -1.35 10.00 -11.37
CA LYS A 70 -0.55 9.33 -10.32
C LYS A 70 -0.73 7.81 -10.32
N ARG A 71 -1.94 7.32 -10.60
CA ARG A 71 -2.22 5.87 -10.67
C ARG A 71 -1.53 5.25 -11.88
N ARG A 72 -1.58 5.91 -13.05
CA ARG A 72 -0.92 5.46 -14.29
C ARG A 72 0.60 5.42 -14.12
N GLU A 73 1.20 6.51 -13.62
CA GLU A 73 2.64 6.59 -13.31
C GLU A 73 3.08 5.49 -12.31
N LYS A 74 2.22 5.16 -11.33
CA LYS A 74 2.51 4.09 -10.36
C LYS A 74 2.45 2.70 -10.99
N ILE A 75 1.51 2.46 -11.90
CA ILE A 75 1.38 1.17 -12.61
C ILE A 75 2.58 0.99 -13.54
N GLU A 76 2.92 2.01 -14.32
CA GLU A 76 4.06 1.98 -15.25
C GLU A 76 5.38 1.77 -14.51
N ARG A 77 5.62 2.51 -13.43
CA ARG A 77 6.80 2.30 -12.58
C ARG A 77 6.88 0.86 -12.07
N ARG A 78 5.75 0.30 -11.61
CA ARG A 78 5.71 -1.09 -11.14
C ARG A 78 5.98 -2.09 -12.26
N GLN A 79 5.52 -1.81 -13.48
CA GLN A 79 5.80 -2.64 -14.65
C GLN A 79 7.28 -2.63 -15.00
N GLN A 80 7.92 -1.46 -15.01
CA GLN A 80 9.36 -1.32 -15.22
C GLN A 80 10.17 -2.06 -14.15
N GLU A 81 9.81 -1.90 -12.87
CA GLU A 81 10.42 -2.66 -11.77
C GLU A 81 10.33 -4.17 -12.04
N VAL A 82 9.15 -4.67 -12.36
CA VAL A 82 8.93 -6.10 -12.65
C VAL A 82 9.73 -6.55 -13.89
N GLU A 83 9.83 -5.73 -14.93
CA GLU A 83 10.63 -6.05 -16.12
C GLU A 83 12.13 -6.12 -15.80
N THR A 84 12.63 -5.18 -15.00
CA THR A 84 14.03 -5.21 -14.55
C THR A 84 14.32 -6.41 -13.66
N GLU A 85 13.43 -6.72 -12.71
CA GLU A 85 13.54 -7.91 -11.86
C GLU A 85 13.50 -9.19 -12.68
N LEU A 86 12.67 -9.26 -13.73
CA LEU A 86 12.59 -10.41 -14.63
C LEU A 86 13.88 -10.61 -15.43
N LYS A 87 14.50 -9.52 -15.92
CA LYS A 87 15.79 -9.58 -16.63
C LYS A 87 16.93 -10.07 -15.73
N MET A 88 16.88 -9.74 -14.44
CA MET A 88 17.88 -10.20 -13.47
C MET A 88 17.64 -11.62 -12.94
N TRP A 89 16.45 -12.18 -13.13
CA TRP A 89 16.09 -13.48 -12.56
C TRP A 89 16.49 -14.63 -13.47
N ASP A 90 17.56 -15.33 -13.11
CA ASP A 90 18.00 -16.58 -13.73
C ASP A 90 17.99 -17.74 -12.70
N PRO A 91 17.05 -18.69 -12.80
CA PRO A 91 16.97 -19.84 -11.92
C PRO A 91 18.14 -20.83 -12.06
N HIS A 92 18.77 -20.92 -13.23
CA HIS A 92 19.83 -21.90 -13.48
C HIS A 92 21.16 -21.50 -12.83
N ASN A 93 21.34 -20.21 -12.56
CA ASN A 93 22.53 -19.66 -11.91
C ASN A 93 22.34 -19.47 -10.38
N ASP A 94 21.22 -19.91 -9.80
CA ASP A 94 20.99 -19.77 -8.35
C ASP A 94 21.65 -20.93 -7.57
N SER A 95 22.59 -20.59 -6.69
CA SER A 95 23.21 -21.52 -5.74
C SER A 95 22.24 -22.35 -4.89
N ASN A 96 21.02 -21.85 -4.66
CA ASN A 96 19.99 -22.55 -3.88
C ASN A 96 19.23 -23.61 -4.70
N ALA A 97 19.18 -23.45 -6.03
CA ALA A 97 18.56 -24.39 -6.95
C ALA A 97 19.63 -25.38 -7.42
N GLN A 98 19.75 -26.52 -6.73
CA GLN A 98 20.67 -27.59 -7.12
C GLN A 98 19.89 -28.88 -7.32
N GLY A 99 20.48 -29.79 -8.12
CA GLY A 99 19.91 -31.09 -8.40
C GLY A 99 19.09 -31.12 -9.68
N ASP A 100 18.34 -32.20 -9.87
CA ASP A 100 17.50 -32.42 -11.04
C ASP A 100 16.09 -31.85 -10.82
N ALA A 101 15.67 -30.93 -11.68
CA ALA A 101 14.35 -30.31 -11.62
C ALA A 101 13.22 -31.35 -11.79
N PHE A 102 13.43 -32.41 -12.56
CA PHE A 102 12.42 -33.47 -12.77
C PHE A 102 12.24 -34.37 -11.54
N LYS A 103 13.20 -34.38 -10.62
CA LYS A 103 13.15 -35.15 -9.38
C LYS A 103 12.78 -34.30 -8.16
N THR A 104 12.55 -33.00 -8.38
CA THR A 104 12.33 -32.03 -7.31
C THR A 104 10.85 -31.70 -7.17
N LEU A 105 10.29 -32.02 -6.01
CA LEU A 105 8.92 -31.66 -5.62
C LEU A 105 8.90 -30.28 -4.97
N PHE A 106 7.98 -29.42 -5.40
CA PHE A 106 7.70 -28.14 -4.76
C PHE A 106 6.53 -28.29 -3.77
N VAL A 107 6.77 -27.93 -2.51
CA VAL A 107 5.74 -27.96 -1.45
C VAL A 107 5.54 -26.54 -0.93
N ALA A 108 4.33 -26.01 -1.03
CA ALA A 108 3.95 -24.69 -0.53
C ALA A 108 2.85 -24.77 0.53
N ARG A 109 2.62 -23.65 1.22
CA ARG A 109 1.65 -23.52 2.33
C ARG A 109 1.98 -24.42 3.53
N VAL A 110 3.27 -24.64 3.77
CA VAL A 110 3.77 -25.33 4.96
C VAL A 110 3.62 -24.42 6.18
N ASN A 111 3.17 -24.95 7.32
CA ASN A 111 3.09 -24.18 8.55
C ASN A 111 4.49 -23.70 8.99
N TYR A 112 4.60 -22.47 9.49
CA TYR A 112 5.88 -21.84 9.84
C TYR A 112 6.65 -22.56 10.95
N ASP A 113 5.96 -23.28 11.83
CA ASP A 113 6.58 -24.06 12.92
C ASP A 113 7.01 -25.47 12.49
N THR A 114 6.77 -25.84 11.22
CA THR A 114 7.14 -27.16 10.71
C THR A 114 8.65 -27.22 10.53
N THR A 115 9.29 -28.17 11.22
CA THR A 115 10.71 -28.47 11.05
C THR A 115 10.97 -29.35 9.83
N GLU A 116 12.18 -29.25 9.26
CA GLU A 116 12.64 -30.11 8.16
C GLU A 116 12.45 -31.60 8.45
N SER A 117 12.75 -32.05 9.67
CA SER A 117 12.58 -33.45 10.10
C SER A 117 11.14 -33.95 9.98
N LYS A 118 10.16 -33.06 10.21
CA LYS A 118 8.74 -33.39 10.07
C LYS A 118 8.37 -33.55 8.61
N LEU A 119 8.82 -32.65 7.74
CA LEU A 119 8.63 -32.79 6.29
C LEU A 119 9.27 -34.08 5.78
N ARG A 120 10.49 -34.40 6.24
CA ARG A 120 11.17 -35.64 5.87
C ARG A 120 10.32 -36.86 6.22
N ARG A 121 9.83 -36.95 7.45
CA ARG A 121 9.00 -38.08 7.92
C ARG A 121 7.73 -38.28 7.11
N GLU A 122 7.04 -37.21 6.73
CA GLU A 122 5.78 -37.29 5.97
C GLU A 122 6.02 -37.70 4.51
N PHE A 123 7.10 -37.19 3.90
CA PHE A 123 7.38 -37.40 2.47
C PHE A 123 8.24 -38.64 2.18
N GLU A 124 8.94 -39.18 3.18
CA GLU A 124 9.76 -40.40 3.05
C GLU A 124 8.92 -41.66 2.80
N VAL A 125 7.61 -41.62 3.06
CA VAL A 125 6.66 -42.71 2.76
C VAL A 125 6.55 -43.00 1.26
N TYR A 126 6.75 -41.99 0.41
CA TYR A 126 6.60 -42.11 -1.04
C TYR A 126 7.90 -42.51 -1.75
N GLY A 127 9.05 -42.37 -1.08
CA GLY A 127 10.34 -42.78 -1.61
C GLY A 127 11.53 -42.16 -0.89
N PRO A 128 12.76 -42.64 -1.17
CA PRO A 128 13.98 -42.13 -0.59
C PRO A 128 14.24 -40.67 -1.02
N ILE A 129 14.38 -39.80 -0.02
CA ILE A 129 14.66 -38.37 -0.20
C ILE A 129 16.17 -38.14 -0.22
N LYS A 130 16.64 -37.50 -1.29
CA LYS A 130 18.04 -37.10 -1.46
C LYS A 130 18.36 -35.80 -0.73
N ARG A 131 17.51 -34.79 -0.86
CA ARG A 131 17.71 -33.48 -0.23
C ARG A 131 16.40 -32.75 0.06
N ILE A 132 16.36 -32.03 1.17
CA ILE A 132 15.29 -31.06 1.48
C ILE A 132 15.91 -29.67 1.56
N HIS A 133 15.29 -28.68 0.90
CA HIS A 133 15.67 -27.29 0.98
C HIS A 133 14.46 -26.43 1.35
N MET A 134 14.39 -26.02 2.62
CA MET A 134 13.38 -25.08 3.10
C MET A 134 13.84 -23.64 2.82
N VAL A 135 12.98 -22.82 2.22
CA VAL A 135 13.36 -21.45 1.89
C VAL A 135 13.02 -20.48 3.01
N TYR A 136 14.04 -19.76 3.46
CA TYR A 136 13.93 -18.72 4.47
C TYR A 136 14.04 -17.33 3.83
N SER A 137 13.41 -16.34 4.48
CA SER A 137 13.52 -14.94 4.07
C SER A 137 14.95 -14.43 4.34
N LYS A 138 15.66 -13.99 3.29
CA LYS A 138 17.02 -13.44 3.40
C LYS A 138 17.12 -12.24 4.36
N ARG A 139 16.03 -11.53 4.60
CA ARG A 139 16.00 -10.32 5.47
C ARG A 139 15.68 -10.63 6.93
N SER A 140 14.78 -11.59 7.17
CA SER A 140 14.21 -11.82 8.51
C SER A 140 14.57 -13.17 9.11
N GLY A 141 15.19 -14.08 8.34
CA GLY A 141 15.47 -15.46 8.76
C GLY A 141 14.23 -16.33 8.97
N LYS A 142 13.02 -15.79 8.81
CA LYS A 142 11.77 -16.53 9.00
C LYS A 142 11.49 -17.46 7.81
N PRO A 143 10.92 -18.66 8.03
CA PRO A 143 10.55 -19.57 6.95
C PRO A 143 9.50 -18.91 6.05
N ARG A 144 9.63 -19.06 4.73
CA ARG A 144 8.66 -18.51 3.77
C ARG A 144 7.41 -19.38 3.61
N GLY A 145 7.39 -20.57 4.20
CA GLY A 145 6.28 -21.53 4.11
C GLY A 145 6.26 -22.35 2.81
N TYR A 146 7.44 -22.52 2.19
CA TYR A 146 7.62 -23.46 1.08
C TYR A 146 9.00 -24.12 1.11
N ALA A 147 9.09 -25.31 0.52
CA ALA A 147 10.28 -26.14 0.46
C ALA A 147 10.38 -26.87 -0.88
N PHE A 148 11.61 -27.22 -1.24
CA PHE A 148 11.94 -28.09 -2.37
C PHE A 148 12.46 -29.43 -1.83
N ILE A 149 11.92 -30.54 -2.33
CA ILE A 149 12.30 -31.90 -1.91
C ILE A 149 12.80 -32.65 -3.14
N GLU A 150 14.08 -32.95 -3.19
CA GLU A 150 14.70 -33.76 -4.25
C GLU A 150 14.64 -35.24 -3.85
N TYR A 151 14.01 -36.06 -4.69
CA TYR A 151 14.01 -37.52 -4.56
C TYR A 151 15.18 -38.15 -5.32
N GLU A 152 15.54 -39.38 -4.97
CA GLU A 152 16.53 -40.16 -5.74
C GLU A 152 16.02 -40.51 -7.15
N HIS A 153 14.74 -40.88 -7.26
CA HIS A 153 14.10 -41.31 -8.51
C HIS A 153 12.92 -40.40 -8.89
N GLU A 154 12.78 -40.16 -10.19
CA GLU A 154 11.68 -39.36 -10.76
C GLU A 154 10.30 -40.00 -10.49
N ARG A 155 10.23 -41.34 -10.52
CA ARG A 155 8.99 -42.10 -10.27
C ARG A 155 8.42 -41.82 -8.87
N ASP A 156 9.30 -41.62 -7.88
CA ASP A 156 8.92 -41.41 -6.49
C ASP A 156 8.33 -40.00 -6.33
N MET A 157 8.93 -39.01 -7.01
CA MET A 157 8.39 -37.64 -7.13
C MET A 157 6.99 -37.63 -7.76
N HIS A 158 6.82 -38.27 -8.92
CA HIS A 158 5.51 -38.36 -9.60
C HIS A 158 4.47 -39.12 -8.77
N SER A 159 4.88 -40.17 -8.06
CA SER A 159 4.00 -40.91 -7.16
C SER A 159 3.51 -40.02 -6.00
N THR A 160 4.39 -39.18 -5.44
CA THR A 160 4.04 -38.21 -4.41
C THR A 160 3.06 -37.18 -4.96
N LEU A 161 3.34 -36.61 -6.13
CA LEU A 161 2.47 -35.65 -6.80
C LEU A 161 1.06 -36.24 -7.01
N ARG A 162 0.99 -37.51 -7.41
CA ARG A 162 -0.28 -38.21 -7.61
C ARG A 162 -0.97 -38.62 -6.31
N LEU A 163 -0.27 -39.13 -5.31
CA LEU A 163 -0.89 -39.74 -4.13
C LEU A 163 -1.10 -38.74 -2.98
N ALA A 164 -0.11 -37.88 -2.73
CA ALA A 164 -0.19 -36.91 -1.65
C ALA A 164 -1.07 -35.72 -2.04
N PHE A 165 -1.11 -35.36 -3.33
CA PHE A 165 -1.82 -34.16 -3.77
C PHE A 165 -3.11 -34.45 -4.54
N ALA A 166 -3.31 -35.59 -5.22
CA ALA A 166 -4.57 -35.86 -5.96
C ALA A 166 -5.85 -36.06 -5.11
N PRO A 167 -5.84 -36.68 -3.91
CA PRO A 167 -7.09 -36.85 -3.14
C PRO A 167 -7.65 -35.53 -2.61
N VAL A 168 -6.88 -34.43 -2.65
CA VAL A 168 -7.39 -33.07 -2.37
C VAL A 168 -8.19 -32.49 -3.55
N TRP A 169 -7.98 -32.97 -4.78
CA TRP A 169 -8.71 -32.50 -5.97
C TRP A 169 -10.09 -33.16 -6.13
N LEU A 170 -10.26 -34.40 -5.66
CA LEU A 170 -11.56 -35.10 -5.75
C LEU A 170 -12.57 -34.68 -4.67
N ALA A 171 -12.13 -34.00 -3.61
CA ALA A 171 -13.02 -33.41 -2.61
C ALA A 171 -13.44 -31.96 -2.96
N ALA A 172 -13.01 -31.43 -4.11
CA ALA A 172 -13.16 -30.02 -4.48
C ALA A 172 -14.37 -29.71 -5.39
N ASP A 173 -15.32 -30.63 -5.57
CA ASP A 173 -16.56 -30.37 -6.34
C ASP A 173 -17.62 -29.55 -5.56
N ALA A 174 -17.30 -29.04 -4.37
CA ALA A 174 -18.17 -28.10 -3.64
C ALA A 174 -17.67 -26.64 -3.64
N TYR A 175 -16.50 -26.33 -4.22
CA TYR A 175 -16.01 -24.94 -4.29
C TYR A 175 -14.93 -24.79 -5.39
N ALA A 176 -15.33 -24.45 -6.62
CA ALA A 176 -14.42 -24.07 -7.70
C ALA A 176 -13.77 -22.68 -7.44
N PRO A 177 -12.71 -22.23 -8.14
CA PRO A 177 -11.76 -22.92 -9.03
C PRO A 177 -10.27 -22.62 -8.69
N TYR A 178 -9.40 -23.63 -8.60
CA TYR A 178 -7.95 -23.41 -8.78
C TYR A 178 -7.40 -24.52 -9.66
N THR A 179 -7.48 -24.24 -10.96
CA THR A 179 -6.93 -25.01 -12.06
C THR A 179 -5.48 -25.43 -11.80
N THR A 180 -5.22 -26.73 -11.93
CA THR A 180 -3.94 -27.27 -12.34
C THR A 180 -3.44 -26.48 -13.55
N SER A 181 -2.30 -25.80 -13.41
CA SER A 181 -1.60 -25.22 -14.54
C SER A 181 -0.12 -25.48 -14.36
N HIS A 182 0.39 -26.25 -15.31
CA HIS A 182 1.78 -26.30 -15.74
C HIS A 182 2.41 -24.90 -15.75
N TYR A 183 3.11 -24.49 -14.68
CA TYR A 183 3.66 -23.13 -14.62
C TYR A 183 4.84 -22.99 -13.64
N MET A 184 6.06 -23.20 -14.16
CA MET A 184 7.19 -22.33 -13.82
C MET A 184 6.99 -21.01 -14.59
N ARG A 185 6.31 -20.05 -13.97
CA ARG A 185 6.43 -18.60 -14.22
C ARG A 185 5.65 -17.88 -13.11
N HIS A 186 6.23 -16.81 -12.58
CA HIS A 186 5.64 -15.94 -11.55
C HIS A 186 5.43 -16.54 -10.14
N THR A 187 6.49 -16.54 -9.33
CA THR A 187 6.32 -16.30 -7.89
C THR A 187 6.31 -14.78 -7.64
N SER A 188 5.19 -14.15 -7.99
CA SER A 188 4.89 -12.79 -7.52
C SER A 188 4.87 -12.82 -6.00
N THR A 189 5.83 -12.14 -5.38
CA THR A 189 5.84 -11.88 -3.94
C THR A 189 4.68 -10.95 -3.62
N ARG A 190 3.51 -11.54 -3.39
CA ARG A 190 2.37 -10.90 -2.75
C ARG A 190 2.77 -10.66 -1.28
N THR A 191 3.51 -9.59 -1.05
CA THR A 191 3.76 -9.04 0.28
C THR A 191 2.44 -8.50 0.80
N ALA A 192 1.77 -9.30 1.61
CA ALA A 192 0.64 -8.88 2.42
C ALA A 192 1.12 -7.77 3.38
N ARG A 193 0.78 -6.53 3.05
CA ARG A 193 0.85 -5.42 3.99
C ARG A 193 -0.28 -5.62 4.99
N ARG A 194 0.06 -5.92 6.24
CA ARG A 194 -0.87 -5.76 7.37
C ARG A 194 -1.35 -4.31 7.37
N SER A 195 -2.63 -4.10 7.10
CA SER A 195 -3.34 -2.90 7.52
C SER A 195 -3.61 -3.05 9.03
N THR A 196 -2.84 -2.34 9.84
CA THR A 196 -3.31 -1.98 11.18
C THR A 196 -4.49 -1.05 11.04
N GLY A 197 -5.48 -1.26 11.92
CA GLY A 197 -6.82 -0.68 11.96
C GLY A 197 -6.96 0.80 11.59
N GLY A 198 -8.15 1.11 11.10
CA GLY A 198 -8.59 2.47 10.78
C GLY A 198 -9.70 2.40 9.75
N GLU A 199 -10.91 2.25 10.26
CA GLU A 199 -12.19 2.20 9.56
C GLU A 199 -12.27 3.19 8.39
N CYS A 200 -12.71 2.71 7.22
CA CYS A 200 -13.20 3.60 6.18
C CYS A 200 -14.47 2.99 5.58
N TRP A 201 -15.56 3.64 5.94
CA TRP A 201 -16.92 3.47 5.47
C TRP A 201 -17.04 3.39 3.94
N TRP A 202 -17.90 2.47 3.51
CA TRP A 202 -18.82 2.51 2.37
C TRP A 202 -18.38 3.19 1.05
N MET A 203 -18.27 2.38 0.00
CA MET A 203 -18.68 2.80 -1.35
C MET A 203 -19.56 1.72 -2.00
N TRP A 204 -20.76 2.16 -2.35
CA TRP A 204 -21.65 1.76 -3.46
C TRP A 204 -20.97 0.98 -4.61
N SER A 205 -21.61 0.14 -5.42
CA SER A 205 -23.03 0.04 -5.78
C SER A 205 -23.25 -1.33 -6.43
N GLU A 206 -24.28 -2.05 -5.99
CA GLU A 206 -24.85 -3.19 -6.73
C GLU A 206 -25.54 -2.67 -8.00
N ALA A 207 -25.06 -3.12 -9.16
CA ALA A 207 -25.79 -3.06 -10.42
C ALA A 207 -25.70 -4.42 -11.11
N ALA A 208 -26.88 -4.89 -11.52
CA ALA A 208 -27.17 -6.09 -12.33
C ALA A 208 -27.31 -7.42 -11.58
N ARG A 209 -28.53 -7.66 -11.07
CA ARG A 209 -29.19 -8.97 -11.29
C ARG A 209 -30.65 -8.77 -11.68
N SER A 210 -30.94 -9.20 -12.89
CA SER A 210 -32.27 -9.31 -13.50
C SER A 210 -33.08 -10.46 -12.87
N ARG A 211 -34.36 -10.19 -12.54
CA ARG A 211 -35.47 -11.15 -12.74
C ARG A 211 -36.85 -10.49 -12.50
N VAL A 212 -37.60 -10.39 -13.59
CA VAL A 212 -39.02 -10.76 -13.80
C VAL A 212 -39.99 -10.67 -12.61
N GLY A 213 -41.06 -9.88 -12.78
CA GLY A 213 -42.37 -10.08 -12.13
C GLY A 213 -43.16 -8.81 -11.81
N GLY A 214 -44.14 -8.43 -12.66
CA GLY A 214 -45.37 -7.76 -12.18
C GLY A 214 -46.39 -8.80 -11.70
N PRO A 215 -47.66 -8.48 -11.36
CA PRO A 215 -48.36 -7.18 -11.34
C PRO A 215 -49.15 -6.88 -10.03
N GLY A 216 -49.80 -5.71 -9.93
CA GLY A 216 -51.02 -5.54 -9.11
C GLY A 216 -51.11 -4.24 -8.30
N GLY A 217 -52.14 -3.44 -8.56
CA GLY A 217 -52.55 -2.26 -7.76
C GLY A 217 -52.82 -1.02 -8.59
#